data_AF-A0A2E5TY29-F1
#
_entry.id   AF-A0A2E5TY29-F1
#
_cell.length_a   1.000
_cell.length_b   1.000
_cell.length_c   1.000
_cell.angle_alpha   90.00
_cell.angle_beta   90.00
_cell.angle_gamma   90.00
#
_symmetry.space_group_name_H-M   'P 1'
#
loop_
_entity.id
_entity.type
_entity.pdbx_description
1 polymer ?
#
loop_
_entity_poly.entity_id
_entity_poly.type
_entity_poly.pdbx_seq_one_letter_code
_entity_poly.pdbx_strand_id
1 'polypeptide(L)'
;LEGHIEGTAVCKKINILKNSNEVIFETDKKIIDNIIEKGYIGIDGTSITIVSIDNNQFAISLIPLTMDITTLGHLSKNQIVNIETDINARYIRKYVEQIMKK
;
A
#
# COMPACT_ATOMS: atom_id res chain seq x y z
N LEU A 1 1.45 6.09 10.61
CA LEU A 1 1.39 7.13 9.57
C LEU A 1 1.87 8.44 10.18
N GLU A 2 2.81 9.09 9.53
CA GLU A 2 3.52 10.31 9.95
C GLU A 2 3.18 11.48 9.04
N GLY A 3 2.57 11.23 7.87
CA GLY A 3 2.27 12.25 6.87
C GLY A 3 3.44 12.54 5.93
N HIS A 4 4.43 11.64 5.84
CA HIS A 4 5.56 11.75 4.92
C HIS A 4 5.33 10.87 3.69
N ILE A 5 4.86 11.47 2.59
CA ILE A 5 4.62 10.73 1.34
C ILE A 5 5.95 10.36 0.68
N GLU A 6 6.22 9.06 0.51
CA GLU A 6 7.45 8.59 -0.17
C GLU A 6 7.27 8.43 -1.69
N GLY A 7 6.02 8.43 -2.17
CA GLY A 7 5.73 8.40 -3.60
C GLY A 7 4.27 8.14 -3.89
N THR A 8 4.00 7.58 -5.06
CA THR A 8 2.63 7.38 -5.55
C THR A 8 2.45 5.98 -6.13
N ALA A 9 1.22 5.48 -6.07
CA ALA A 9 0.82 4.26 -6.78
C ALA A 9 -0.33 4.54 -7.74
N VAL A 10 -0.46 3.70 -8.75
CA VAL A 10 -1.54 3.75 -9.74
C VAL A 10 -2.50 2.60 -9.49
N CYS A 11 -3.79 2.88 -9.31
CA CYS A 11 -4.82 1.86 -9.24
C CYS A 11 -4.98 1.17 -10.60
N LYS A 12 -4.52 -0.08 -10.74
CA LYS A 12 -4.58 -0.80 -12.03
C LYS A 12 -5.87 -1.59 -12.21
N LYS A 13 -6.41 -2.11 -11.11
CA LYS A 13 -7.59 -2.98 -11.13
C LYS A 13 -8.38 -2.87 -9.84
N ILE A 14 -9.70 -2.95 -9.97
CA ILE A 14 -10.65 -3.04 -8.87
C ILE A 14 -11.52 -4.28 -9.15
N ASN A 15 -11.43 -5.29 -8.29
CA ASN A 15 -12.26 -6.49 -8.33
C ASN A 15 -13.36 -6.33 -7.27
N ILE A 16 -14.61 -6.20 -7.71
CA ILE A 16 -15.77 -6.09 -6.82
C ILE A 16 -16.13 -7.50 -6.34
N LEU A 17 -16.02 -7.75 -5.03
CA LEU A 17 -16.43 -9.01 -4.41
C LEU A 17 -17.70 -8.79 -3.59
N LYS A 18 -18.26 -9.89 -3.07
CA LYS A 18 -19.55 -9.86 -2.36
C LYS A 18 -19.52 -9.00 -1.09
N ASN A 19 -18.40 -9.04 -0.34
CA ASN A 19 -18.27 -8.41 0.98
C ASN A 19 -17.08 -7.44 1.08
N SER A 20 -16.31 -7.25 0.01
CA SER A 20 -15.15 -6.36 -0.03
C SER A 20 -14.77 -6.07 -1.49
N ASN A 21 -13.96 -5.05 -1.72
CA ASN A 21 -13.33 -4.83 -3.01
C ASN A 21 -11.83 -5.10 -2.89
N GLU A 22 -11.30 -5.94 -3.78
CA GLU A 22 -9.86 -6.09 -3.91
C GLU A 22 -9.34 -5.05 -4.91
N VAL A 23 -8.36 -4.25 -4.49
CA VAL A 23 -7.76 -3.21 -5.32
C VAL A 23 -6.29 -3.52 -5.51
N ILE A 24 -5.86 -3.50 -6.77
CA ILE A 24 -4.47 -3.74 -7.16
C ILE A 24 -3.84 -2.41 -7.56
N PHE A 25 -2.74 -2.08 -6.90
CA PHE A 25 -1.93 -0.90 -7.15
C PHE A 25 -0.58 -1.29 -7.75
N GLU A 26 -0.08 -0.45 -8.64
CA GLU A 26 1.29 -0.54 -9.17
C GLU A 26 2.10 0.65 -8.69
N THR A 27 3.33 0.41 -8.26
CA THR A 27 4.21 1.44 -7.69
C THR A 27 5.68 1.14 -7.99
N ASP A 28 6.54 2.12 -7.73
CA ASP A 28 7.98 1.97 -7.91
C ASP A 28 8.58 0.91 -6.98
N LYS A 29 9.65 0.25 -7.45
CA LYS A 29 10.38 -0.78 -6.71
C LYS A 29 10.86 -0.30 -5.33
N LYS A 30 11.21 0.98 -5.19
CA LYS A 30 11.61 1.58 -3.90
C LYS A 30 10.52 1.49 -2.83
N ILE A 31 9.25 1.58 -3.22
CA ILE A 31 8.11 1.42 -2.30
C ILE A 31 7.89 -0.06 -2.01
N ILE A 32 7.93 -0.91 -3.04
CA ILE A 32 7.78 -2.37 -2.89
C ILE A 32 8.79 -2.94 -1.89
N ASP A 33 10.05 -2.52 -2.00
CA ASP A 33 11.15 -2.97 -1.14
C ASP A 33 10.98 -2.57 0.35
N ASN A 34 10.02 -1.69 0.67
CA ASN A 34 9.71 -1.18 2.00
C ASN A 34 8.35 -1.64 2.53
N ILE A 35 7.65 -2.50 1.81
CA ILE A 35 6.37 -3.08 2.25
C ILE A 35 6.46 -4.60 2.35
N ILE A 36 5.56 -5.19 3.14
CA ILE A 36 5.51 -6.63 3.34
C ILE A 36 4.07 -7.12 3.29
N GLU A 37 3.86 -8.36 2.88
CA GLU A 37 2.54 -8.99 2.98
C GLU A 37 2.06 -9.01 4.43
N LYS A 38 0.77 -8.73 4.63
CA LYS A 38 0.14 -8.57 5.96
C LYS A 38 0.69 -7.39 6.78
N GLY A 39 1.59 -6.59 6.23
CA GLY A 39 1.99 -5.30 6.77
C GLY A 39 0.95 -4.21 6.53
N TYR A 40 1.25 -3.01 7.02
CA TYR A 40 0.43 -1.82 6.83
C TYR A 40 1.03 -0.90 5.77
N ILE A 41 0.15 -0.19 5.06
CA ILE A 41 0.50 0.87 4.12
C ILE A 41 -0.51 2.00 4.24
N GLY A 42 -0.04 3.24 4.15
CA GLY A 42 -0.87 4.43 4.01
C GLY A 42 -1.19 4.70 2.55
N ILE A 43 -2.47 4.81 2.22
CA ILE A 43 -2.94 5.19 0.89
C ILE A 43 -3.84 6.41 1.04
N ASP A 44 -3.41 7.55 0.51
CA ASP A 44 -4.05 8.86 0.73
C ASP A 44 -4.38 9.11 2.22
N GLY A 45 -3.45 8.75 3.10
CA GLY A 45 -3.58 8.90 4.55
C GLY A 45 -4.44 7.83 5.25
N THR A 46 -5.02 6.88 4.51
CA THR A 46 -5.78 5.76 5.07
C THR A 46 -4.86 4.57 5.34
N SER A 47 -4.82 4.08 6.59
CA SER A 47 -4.06 2.88 6.95
C SER A 47 -4.79 1.61 6.50
N ILE A 48 -4.16 0.81 5.66
CA ILE A 48 -4.72 -0.42 5.08
C ILE A 48 -3.72 -1.57 5.18
N THR A 49 -4.22 -2.79 5.36
CA THR A 49 -3.40 -4.00 5.35
C THR A 49 -3.15 -4.49 3.92
N ILE A 50 -1.89 -4.80 3.60
CA ILE A 50 -1.51 -5.40 2.32
C ILE A 50 -1.91 -6.88 2.31
N VAL A 51 -2.67 -7.26 1.27
CA VAL A 51 -3.15 -8.63 1.08
C VAL A 51 -2.06 -9.51 0.46
N SER A 52 -1.44 -9.02 -0.60
CA SER A 52 -0.38 -9.70 -1.36
C SER A 52 0.52 -8.71 -2.08
N ILE A 53 1.72 -9.16 -2.47
CA ILE A 53 2.68 -8.40 -3.27
C ILE A 53 3.12 -9.28 -4.44
N ASP A 54 3.10 -8.73 -5.67
CA ASP A 54 3.61 -9.39 -6.87
C ASP A 54 4.36 -8.39 -7.75
N ASN A 55 5.66 -8.64 -7.98
CA ASN A 55 6.55 -7.78 -8.76
C ASN A 55 6.53 -6.30 -8.30
N ASN A 56 5.95 -5.42 -9.11
CA ASN A 56 5.80 -3.99 -8.83
C ASN A 56 4.37 -3.62 -8.39
N GLN A 57 3.58 -4.62 -8.00
CA GLN A 57 2.18 -4.47 -7.62
C GLN A 57 1.94 -4.99 -6.21
N PHE A 58 0.96 -4.39 -5.55
CA PHE A 58 0.43 -4.87 -4.28
C PHE A 58 -1.09 -4.80 -4.30
N ALA A 59 -1.73 -5.70 -3.56
CA ALA A 59 -3.18 -5.76 -3.43
C ALA A 59 -3.61 -5.37 -2.01
N ILE A 60 -4.77 -4.72 -1.92
CA ILE A 60 -5.47 -4.46 -0.67
C ILE A 60 -6.90 -4.99 -0.75
N SER A 61 -7.54 -5.18 0.40
CA SER A 61 -8.96 -5.46 0.50
C SER A 61 -9.66 -4.32 1.24
N LEU A 62 -10.65 -3.71 0.59
CA LEU A 62 -11.47 -2.64 1.15
C LEU A 62 -12.80 -3.22 1.62
N ILE A 63 -13.08 -3.12 2.92
CA ILE A 63 -14.37 -3.47 3.51
C ILE A 63 -15.40 -2.34 3.31
N PRO A 64 -16.72 -2.62 3.39
CA PRO A 64 -17.76 -1.62 3.13
C PRO A 64 -17.59 -0.33 3.93
N LEU A 65 -17.35 -0.43 5.25
CA LEU A 65 -17.16 0.74 6.10
C LEU A 65 -16.01 1.64 5.62
N THR A 66 -14.87 1.06 5.22
CA THR A 66 -13.73 1.83 4.72
C THR A 66 -14.05 2.51 3.40
N MET A 67 -14.77 1.84 2.50
CA MET A 67 -15.21 2.46 1.25
C MET A 67 -16.20 3.60 1.49
N ASP A 68 -17.08 3.48 2.48
CA ASP A 68 -18.10 4.49 2.77
C ASP A 68 -17.53 5.76 3.40
N ILE A 69 -16.47 5.64 4.22
CA ILE A 69 -15.94 6.77 5.01
C ILE A 69 -14.62 7.35 4.50
N THR A 70 -14.05 6.80 3.43
CA THR A 70 -12.76 7.26 2.87
C THR A 70 -12.85 7.52 1.37
N THR A 71 -11.87 8.27 0.84
CA THR A 71 -11.76 8.52 -0.61
C THR A 71 -11.51 7.25 -1.42
N LEU A 72 -11.10 6.15 -0.76
CA LEU A 72 -10.80 4.87 -1.42
C LEU A 72 -12.06 4.21 -2.00
N GLY A 73 -13.26 4.52 -1.50
CA GLY A 73 -14.51 4.04 -2.08
C GLY A 73 -14.83 4.61 -3.46
N HIS A 74 -14.17 5.71 -3.84
CA HIS A 74 -14.35 6.38 -5.13
C HIS A 74 -13.19 6.16 -6.11
N LEU A 75 -12.32 5.18 -5.82
CA LEU A 75 -11.19 4.87 -6.69
C LEU A 75 -11.65 4.48 -8.10
N SER A 76 -10.91 4.98 -9.08
CA SER A 76 -11.08 4.65 -10.49
C SER A 76 -9.79 4.05 -11.07
N LYS A 77 -9.94 3.26 -12.15
CA LYS A 77 -8.79 2.70 -12.86
C LYS A 77 -7.88 3.83 -13.36
N ASN A 78 -6.57 3.64 -13.20
CA ASN A 78 -5.49 4.59 -13.47
C ASN A 78 -5.42 5.81 -12.54
N GLN A 79 -6.25 5.87 -11.49
CA GLN A 79 -6.13 6.92 -10.49
C GLN A 79 -4.81 6.79 -9.72
N ILE A 80 -4.17 7.93 -9.49
CA ILE A 80 -2.94 8.04 -8.72
C ILE A 80 -3.31 8.33 -7.26
N VAL A 81 -2.63 7.64 -6.34
CA VAL A 81 -2.78 7.82 -4.89
C VAL A 81 -1.43 8.07 -4.25
N ASN A 82 -1.41 8.80 -3.15
CA ASN A 82 -0.20 9.00 -2.35
C ASN A 82 0.07 7.76 -1.50
N ILE A 83 1.33 7.37 -1.41
CA ILE A 83 1.76 6.21 -0.64
C ILE A 83 2.65 6.65 0.52
N GLU A 84 2.31 6.12 1.68
CA GLU A 84 3.14 6.15 2.87
C GLU A 84 3.47 4.72 3.34
N THR A 85 4.76 4.39 3.49
CA THR A 85 5.21 3.09 3.99
C THR A 85 5.32 3.06 5.51
N ASP A 86 5.30 1.86 6.12
CA ASP A 86 5.49 1.73 7.57
C ASP A 86 6.93 2.13 7.96
N ILE A 87 7.06 3.12 8.84
CA ILE A 87 8.37 3.56 9.30
C ILE A 87 9.14 2.45 10.03
N ASN A 88 8.45 1.55 10.72
CA ASN A 88 9.10 0.42 11.39
C ASN A 88 9.77 -0.49 10.37
N ALA A 89 9.12 -0.76 9.23
CA ALA A 89 9.70 -1.55 8.15
C ALA A 89 10.99 -0.88 7.61
N ARG A 90 10.98 0.45 7.43
CA ARG A 90 12.17 1.21 7.01
C ARG A 90 13.32 1.15 8.02
N TYR A 91 13.04 1.32 9.31
CA TYR A 91 14.07 1.22 10.36
C TYR A 91 14.67 -0.18 10.42
N ILE A 92 13.82 -1.22 10.45
CA ILE A 92 14.27 -2.61 10.47
C ILE A 92 15.15 -2.89 9.25
N ARG A 93 14.70 -2.52 8.05
CA ARG A 93 15.47 -2.69 6.82
C ARG A 93 16.83 -2.00 6.91
N LYS A 94 16.87 -0.73 7.33
CA LYS A 94 18.11 0.04 7.48
C LYS A 94 19.11 -0.64 8.41
N TYR A 95 18.66 -1.16 9.56
CA TYR A 95 19.54 -1.85 10.50
C TYR A 95 20.01 -3.21 9.96
N VAL A 96 19.12 -3.99 9.33
CA VAL A 96 19.49 -5.28 8.72
C VAL A 96 20.53 -5.08 7.61
N GLU A 97 20.35 -4.09 6.73
CA GLU A 97 21.33 -3.78 5.68
C GLU A 97 22.70 -3.38 6.25
N GLN A 98 22.75 -2.68 7.39
CA GLN A 98 24.00 -2.32 8.05
C GLN A 98 24.72 -3.54 8.65
N ILE A 99 23.95 -4.49 9.19
CA ILE A 99 24.49 -5.75 9.74
C ILE A 99 25.03 -6.62 8.61
N MET A 100 24.30 -6.76 7.49
CA MET A 100 24.72 -7.60 6.36
C MET A 100 25.89 -7.04 5.55
N LYS A 101 26.20 -5.75 5.68
CA LYS A 101 27.37 -5.09 5.03
C LYS A 101 28.68 -5.28 5.82
N LYS A 102 28.62 -5.84 7.03
CA LYS A 102 29.79 -6.27 7.80
C LYS A 102 30.08 -7.73 7.51
#